data_AF-A0A416D7N7-F1
#
_entry.id   AF-A0A416D7N7-F1
#
_cell.length_a   1.000
_cell.length_b   1.000
_cell.length_c   1.000
_cell.angle_alpha   90.00
_cell.angle_beta   90.00
_cell.angle_gamma   90.00
#
_symmetry.space_group_name_H-M   'P 1'
#
loop_
_entity.id
_entity.type
_entity.pdbx_description
1 polymer ?
#
loop_
_entity_poly.entity_id
_entity_poly.type
_entity_poly.pdbx_seq_one_letter_code
_entity_poly.pdbx_strand_id
1 'polypeptide(L)'
;MEIISYCIEHGNDYAAAVERFGVSYQQIYSWVRKYNEKGIEGLVDKRGKRKAESEMTEAVKLRAENRILEARNRRLKTENAVLKKLEELEMRWR
;
A
#
# COMPACT_ATOMS: atom_id res chain seq x y z
N MET A 1 -17.39 15.86 2.49
CA MET A 1 -17.22 16.90 1.45
C MET A 1 -17.51 18.28 2.02
N GLU A 2 -18.57 18.43 2.82
CA GLU A 2 -18.96 19.69 3.46
C GLU A 2 -17.83 20.45 4.17
N ILE A 3 -17.02 19.77 5.01
CA ILE A 3 -15.88 20.39 5.72
C ILE A 3 -14.86 21.00 4.74
N ILE A 4 -14.58 20.31 3.63
CA ILE A 4 -13.59 20.73 2.63
C ILE A 4 -14.12 21.92 1.84
N SER A 5 -15.38 21.85 1.38
CA SER A 5 -16.06 22.95 0.71
C SER A 5 -16.09 24.20 1.59
N TYR A 6 -16.47 24.04 2.86
CA TYR A 6 -16.45 25.11 3.85
C TYR A 6 -15.07 25.74 4.00
N CYS A 7 -14.01 24.92 4.14
CA CYS A 7 -12.64 25.43 4.24
C CYS A 7 -12.24 26.23 2.98
N ILE A 8 -12.58 25.76 1.78
CA ILE A 8 -12.22 26.45 0.53
C ILE A 8 -12.96 27.79 0.42
N GLU A 9 -14.25 27.82 0.75
CA GLU A 9 -15.08 29.04 0.72
C GLU A 9 -14.63 30.09 1.75
N HIS A 10 -14.10 29.65 2.90
CA HIS A 10 -13.65 30.52 3.99
C HIS A 10 -12.13 30.76 3.98
N GLY A 11 -11.47 30.64 2.81
CA GLY A 11 -10.06 31.01 2.67
C GLY A 11 -9.08 30.10 3.43
N ASN A 12 -9.44 28.83 3.64
CA ASN A 12 -8.72 27.83 4.43
C ASN A 12 -8.61 28.15 5.92
N ASP A 13 -9.62 28.79 6.50
CA ASP A 13 -9.72 28.93 7.95
C ASP A 13 -10.05 27.58 8.62
N TYR A 14 -9.00 26.83 8.90
CA TYR A 14 -9.09 25.53 9.55
C TYR A 14 -9.51 25.65 11.02
N ALA A 15 -9.24 26.77 11.69
CA ALA A 15 -9.62 26.95 13.10
C ALA A 15 -11.14 27.07 13.23
N ALA A 16 -11.76 27.89 12.39
CA ALA A 16 -13.22 28.00 12.30
C ALA A 16 -13.86 26.65 11.91
N ALA A 17 -13.22 25.89 11.02
CA ALA A 17 -13.70 24.57 10.63
C ALA A 17 -13.60 23.53 11.77
N VAL A 18 -12.55 23.58 12.59
CA VAL A 18 -12.41 22.73 13.78
C VAL A 18 -13.56 23.00 14.76
N GLU A 19 -13.84 24.27 15.05
CA GLU A 19 -14.91 24.66 15.97
C GLU A 19 -16.29 24.26 15.44
N ARG A 20 -16.54 24.50 14.15
CA ARG A 20 -17.83 24.21 13.51
C ARG A 20 -18.15 22.71 13.42
N PHE A 21 -17.14 21.89 13.09
CA PHE A 21 -17.37 20.47 12.79
C PHE A 21 -16.87 19.53 13.89
N GLY A 22 -16.18 20.02 14.92
CA GLY A 22 -15.65 19.20 16.02
C GLY A 22 -14.59 18.19 15.57
N VAL A 23 -13.95 18.41 14.43
CA VAL A 23 -12.92 17.54 13.85
C VAL A 23 -11.53 18.12 14.12
N SER A 24 -10.53 17.27 14.33
CA SER A 24 -9.17 17.75 14.58
C SER A 24 -8.60 18.54 13.41
N TYR A 25 -7.82 19.57 13.71
CA TYR A 25 -7.14 20.41 12.73
C TYR A 25 -6.34 19.58 11.72
N GLN A 26 -5.59 18.58 12.19
CA GLN A 26 -4.78 17.71 11.33
C GLN A 26 -5.62 16.92 10.32
N GLN A 27 -6.80 16.44 10.71
CA GLN A 27 -7.70 15.74 9.79
C GLN A 27 -8.21 16.68 8.70
N ILE A 28 -8.68 17.87 9.08
CA ILE A 28 -9.18 18.89 8.15
C ILE A 28 -8.08 19.27 7.16
N TYR A 29 -6.91 19.63 7.67
CA TYR A 29 -5.75 19.96 6.84
C TYR A 29 -5.37 18.82 5.89
N SER A 30 -5.31 17.57 6.40
CA SER A 30 -5.00 16.41 5.56
C SER A 30 -6.04 16.20 4.45
N TRP A 31 -7.33 16.42 4.72
CA TRP A 31 -8.37 16.25 3.72
C TRP A 31 -8.31 17.34 2.65
N VAL A 32 -8.19 18.61 3.06
CA VAL A 32 -8.09 19.74 2.12
C VAL A 32 -6.85 19.61 1.23
N ARG A 33 -5.71 19.23 1.82
CA ARG A 33 -4.49 18.96 1.04
C ARG A 33 -4.68 17.84 0.03
N LYS A 34 -5.22 16.69 0.45
CA LYS A 34 -5.47 15.54 -0.44
C LYS A 34 -6.44 15.88 -1.57
N TYR A 35 -7.45 16.69 -1.26
CA TYR A 35 -8.41 17.18 -2.23
C TYR A 35 -7.76 18.14 -3.24
N ASN A 36 -6.90 19.05 -2.81
CA ASN A 36 -6.19 19.94 -3.74
C ASN A 36 -5.20 19.18 -4.64
N GLU A 37 -4.58 18.11 -4.15
CA GLU A 37 -3.62 17.32 -4.93
C GLU A 37 -4.29 16.37 -5.94
N LYS A 38 -5.42 15.74 -5.58
CA LYS A 38 -6.02 14.63 -6.33
C LYS A 38 -7.54 14.66 -6.44
N GLY A 39 -8.16 15.78 -6.08
CA GLY A 39 -9.61 15.91 -6.02
C GLY A 39 -10.25 14.88 -5.09
N ILE A 40 -11.44 14.42 -5.48
CA ILE A 40 -12.24 13.45 -4.72
C ILE A 40 -11.49 12.12 -4.54
N GLU A 41 -10.71 11.69 -5.55
CA GLU A 41 -9.93 10.45 -5.50
C GLU A 41 -8.89 10.45 -4.38
N GLY A 42 -8.37 11.63 -4.01
CA GLY A 42 -7.44 11.80 -2.89
C GLY A 42 -8.05 11.49 -1.53
N LEU A 43 -9.38 11.54 -1.40
CA LEU A 43 -10.12 11.29 -0.16
C LEU A 43 -10.55 9.83 0.00
N VAL A 44 -10.43 9.02 -1.06
CA VAL A 44 -10.80 7.60 -1.02
C VAL A 44 -9.89 6.87 -0.04
N ASP A 45 -10.49 6.08 0.86
CA ASP A 45 -9.72 5.25 1.79
C ASP A 45 -9.00 4.11 1.04
N LYS A 46 -7.67 4.23 0.96
CA LYS A 46 -6.78 3.24 0.36
C LYS A 46 -6.10 2.33 1.40
N ARG A 47 -6.48 2.38 2.69
CA ARG A 47 -5.91 1.49 3.72
C ARG A 47 -6.21 0.03 3.39
N GLY A 48 -5.19 -0.83 3.53
CA GLY A 48 -5.30 -2.27 3.22
C GLY A 48 -5.49 -2.61 1.74
N LYS A 49 -5.65 -1.61 0.86
CA LYS A 49 -5.82 -1.82 -0.58
C LYS A 49 -4.49 -1.60 -1.29
N ARG A 50 -4.10 -2.57 -2.12
CA ARG A 50 -2.92 -2.44 -2.99
C ARG A 50 -3.21 -1.33 -4.01
N LYS A 51 -2.21 -0.51 -4.36
CA LYS A 51 -2.33 0.43 -5.48
C LYS A 51 -2.71 -0.36 -6.74
N ALA A 52 -3.51 0.23 -7.62
CA ALA A 52 -3.79 -0.39 -8.91
C ALA A 52 -2.46 -0.58 -9.67
N GLU A 53 -2.34 -1.64 -10.48
CA GLU A 53 -1.11 -1.89 -11.26
C GLU A 53 -0.76 -0.72 -12.20
N SER A 54 -1.76 0.02 -12.66
CA SER A 54 -1.58 1.25 -13.46
C SER A 54 -0.99 2.42 -12.65
N GLU A 55 -1.18 2.45 -11.33
CA GLU A 55 -0.62 3.46 -10.41
C GLU A 55 0.73 3.03 -9.82
N MET A 56 1.19 1.80 -10.10
CA MET A 56 2.49 1.30 -9.63
C MET A 56 3.60 1.73 -10.58
N THR A 57 4.65 2.34 -10.04
CA THR A 57 5.87 2.58 -10.81
C THR A 57 6.54 1.25 -11.14
N GLU A 58 7.25 1.18 -12.26
CA GLU A 58 7.96 -0.02 -12.73
C GLU A 58 8.85 -0.63 -11.64
N ALA A 59 9.55 0.22 -10.88
CA ALA A 59 10.37 -0.21 -9.75
C ALA A 59 9.57 -0.96 -8.66
N VAL A 60 8.33 -0.58 -8.40
CA VAL A 60 7.48 -1.26 -7.39
C VAL A 60 6.94 -2.58 -7.95
N LYS A 61 6.59 -2.64 -9.24
CA LYS A 61 6.19 -3.89 -9.90
C LYS A 61 7.32 -4.91 -9.86
N LEU A 62 8.53 -4.50 -10.25
CA LEU A 62 9.73 -5.34 -10.23
C LEU A 62 10.04 -5.84 -8.82
N ARG A 63 9.95 -4.99 -7.79
CA ARG A 63 10.15 -5.44 -6.39
C ARG A 63 9.13 -6.48 -5.95
N ALA A 64 7.87 -6.31 -6.36
CA ALA A 64 6.81 -7.27 -6.03
C ALA A 64 7.06 -8.62 -6.72
N GLU A 65 7.40 -8.60 -8.01
CA GLU A 65 7.74 -9.80 -8.77
C GLU A 65 8.98 -10.50 -8.21
N ASN A 66 10.03 -9.75 -7.91
CA ASN A 66 11.26 -10.29 -7.33
C ASN A 66 10.98 -11.02 -6.00
N ARG A 67 10.14 -10.44 -5.13
CA ARG A 67 9.71 -11.10 -3.88
C ARG A 67 8.97 -12.42 -4.11
N ILE A 68 8.13 -12.50 -5.14
CA ILE A 68 7.42 -13.73 -5.53
C ILE A 68 8.43 -14.78 -6.04
N LEU A 69 9.34 -14.36 -6.91
CA LEU A 69 10.38 -15.23 -7.47
C LEU A 69 11.33 -15.76 -6.38
N GLU A 70 11.74 -14.94 -5.43
CA GLU A 70 12.54 -15.36 -4.28
C GLU A 70 11.83 -16.41 -3.43
N ALA A 71 10.52 -16.23 -3.16
CA ALA A 71 9.74 -17.20 -2.42
C ALA A 71 9.66 -18.55 -3.16
N ARG A 72 9.43 -18.51 -4.48
CA ARG A 72 9.44 -19.70 -5.33
C ARG A 72 10.81 -20.38 -5.36
N ASN A 73 11.88 -19.59 -5.47
CA ASN A 73 13.26 -20.10 -5.47
C ASN A 73 13.60 -20.78 -4.14
N ARG A 74 13.20 -20.17 -3.01
CA ARG A 74 13.36 -20.80 -1.68
C ARG A 74 12.65 -22.14 -1.61
N ARG A 75 11.39 -22.21 -2.04
CA ARG A 75 10.62 -23.47 -2.07
C ARG A 75 11.32 -24.54 -2.91
N LEU A 76 11.73 -24.20 -4.13
CA LEU A 76 12.42 -25.13 -5.03
C LEU A 76 13.77 -25.59 -4.47
N LYS A 77 14.50 -24.73 -3.75
CA LYS A 77 15.75 -25.12 -3.07
C LYS A 77 15.49 -26.15 -1.99
N THR A 78 14.43 -25.97 -1.20
CA THR A 78 14.03 -26.95 -0.18
C THR A 78 13.61 -28.28 -0.82
N GLU A 79 12.78 -28.24 -1.87
CA GLU A 79 12.37 -29.45 -2.60
C GLU A 79 13.58 -30.21 -3.17
N ASN A 80 14.53 -29.50 -3.80
CA ASN A 80 15.78 -30.09 -4.28
C ASN A 80 16.64 -30.68 -3.15
N ALA A 81 16.72 -30.02 -2.00
CA ALA A 81 17.48 -30.53 -0.86
C ALA A 81 16.89 -31.86 -0.34
N VAL A 82 15.56 -31.97 -0.31
CA VAL A 82 14.87 -33.20 0.06
C VAL A 82 15.15 -34.32 -0.94
N LEU A 83 15.05 -34.03 -2.25
CA LEU A 83 15.32 -35.01 -3.31
C LEU A 83 16.76 -35.54 -3.25
N LYS A 84 17.75 -34.65 -3.10
CA LYS A 84 19.15 -35.07 -2.91
C LYS A 84 19.33 -35.96 -1.69
N LYS A 85 18.62 -35.66 -0.59
CA LYS A 85 18.72 -36.48 0.62
C LYS A 85 18.11 -37.87 0.42
N LEU A 86 17.06 -37.98 -0.37
CA LEU A 86 16.44 -39.26 -0.74
C LEU A 86 17.41 -40.11 -1.58
N GLU A 87 18.00 -39.53 -2.63
CA GLU A 87 18.99 -40.22 -3.47
C GLU A 87 20.17 -40.76 -2.66
N GLU A 88 20.69 -39.99 -1.71
CA GLU A 88 21.76 -40.45 -0.80
C GLU A 88 21.36 -41.68 0.02
N LEU A 89 20.12 -41.74 0.51
CA LEU A 89 19.62 -42.87 1.30
C LEU A 89 19.42 -44.10 0.42
N GLU A 90 18.85 -43.93 -0.78
CA GLU A 90 18.68 -45.01 -1.75
C GLU A 90 20.02 -45.60 -2.19
N MET A 91 21.03 -44.75 -2.44
CA MET A 91 22.39 -45.18 -2.78
C MET A 91 23.08 -45.90 -1.61
N ARG A 92 22.77 -45.55 -0.36
CA ARG A 92 23.34 -46.21 0.83
C ARG A 92 22.73 -47.59 1.08
N TRP A 93 21.49 -47.82 0.67
CA TRP A 93 20.78 -49.09 0.84
C TRP A 93 20.90 -50.05 -0.35
N ARG A 94 21.54 -49.61 -1.42
CA ARG A 94 21.94 -50.44 -2.56
C ARG A 94 23.33 -51.02 -2.33
#